data_AF-A0A1B6LY86-F1
#
_entry.id   AF-A0A1B6LY86-F1
#
_cell.length_a   1.000
_cell.length_b   1.000
_cell.length_c   1.000
_cell.angle_alpha   90.00
_cell.angle_beta   90.00
_cell.angle_gamma   90.00
#
_symmetry.space_group_name_H-M   'P 1'
#
loop_
_entity.id
_entity.type
_entity.pdbx_description
1 polymer ?
#
loop_
_entity_poly.entity_id
_entity_poly.type
_entity_poly.pdbx_seq_one_letter_code
_entity_poly.pdbx_strand_id
1 'polypeptide(L)'
;MGGSSCDVFWNCWNGEASRYQCSPGLAYDRESRVCMWADQVPECKLEEVADGFGCPAAGVVANSAGSFSRHAHPDDCRKYYICMEGTAREYGCPIGTVFKIGDADGTGNCEDPEDV
;
A
#
# COMPACT_ATOMS: atom_id res chain seq x y z
N MET A 1 -13.55 0.45 -16.81
CA MET A 1 -14.38 1.64 -16.52
C MET A 1 -14.52 1.72 -15.01
N GLY A 2 -13.96 2.78 -14.40
CA GLY A 2 -14.25 3.17 -13.01
C GLY A 2 -13.38 2.51 -11.94
N GLY A 3 -12.27 3.15 -11.61
CA GLY A 3 -11.70 3.11 -10.25
C GLY A 3 -11.47 4.57 -9.89
N SER A 4 -12.33 5.12 -9.03
CA SER A 4 -12.17 6.51 -8.59
C SER A 4 -11.02 6.49 -7.60
N SER A 5 -9.80 6.79 -8.06
CA SER A 5 -8.57 6.81 -7.25
C SER A 5 -8.78 7.73 -6.03
N CYS A 6 -9.19 7.17 -4.88
CA CYS A 6 -9.51 7.94 -3.68
C CYS A 6 -8.29 8.58 -3.04
N ASP A 7 -7.11 8.08 -3.39
CA ASP A 7 -5.81 8.65 -3.09
C ASP A 7 -5.57 9.96 -3.84
N VAL A 8 -6.33 10.26 -4.90
CA VAL A 8 -6.11 11.45 -5.71
C VAL A 8 -7.02 12.58 -5.28
N PHE A 9 -6.43 13.72 -5.00
CA PHE A 9 -7.14 14.95 -4.69
C PHE A 9 -6.57 16.13 -5.46
N TRP A 10 -7.36 17.20 -5.56
CA TRP A 10 -6.98 18.42 -6.25
C TRP A 10 -6.84 19.54 -5.23
N ASN A 11 -5.72 20.24 -5.27
CA ASN A 11 -5.51 21.47 -4.52
C ASN A 11 -5.57 22.65 -5.48
N CYS A 12 -6.45 23.60 -5.20
CA CYS A 12 -6.57 24.82 -5.98
C CYS A 12 -5.81 25.94 -5.28
N TRP A 13 -4.79 26.49 -5.96
CA TRP A 13 -4.03 27.63 -5.49
C TRP A 13 -3.97 28.70 -6.58
N ASN A 14 -4.36 29.93 -6.26
CA ASN A 14 -4.38 31.07 -7.20
C ASN A 14 -5.14 30.81 -8.52
N GLY A 15 -6.20 29.99 -8.49
CA GLY A 15 -6.97 29.63 -9.68
C GLY A 15 -6.38 28.48 -10.51
N GLU A 16 -5.22 27.96 -10.12
CA GLU A 16 -4.60 26.79 -10.74
C GLU A 16 -4.88 25.54 -9.91
N ALA A 17 -5.40 24.50 -10.56
CA ALA A 17 -5.69 23.22 -9.93
C ALA A 17 -4.52 22.26 -10.14
N SER A 18 -3.89 21.85 -9.04
CA SER A 18 -2.80 20.89 -9.02
C SER A 18 -3.30 19.54 -8.53
N ARG A 19 -2.97 18.47 -9.27
CA ARG A 19 -3.30 17.08 -8.90
C ARG A 19 -2.27 16.58 -7.89
N TYR A 20 -2.76 16.13 -6.74
CA TYR A 20 -1.99 15.45 -5.71
C TYR A 20 -2.47 14.02 -5.54
N GLN A 21 -1.58 13.18 -5.05
CA GLN A 21 -1.85 11.79 -4.77
C GLN A 21 -1.30 11.48 -3.38
N CYS A 22 -2.14 10.88 -2.54
CA CYS A 22 -1.76 10.38 -1.24
C CYS A 22 -0.74 9.24 -1.38
N SER A 23 0.01 8.99 -0.31
CA SER A 23 0.87 7.81 -0.28
C SER A 23 0.02 6.54 -0.46
N PRO A 24 0.55 5.49 -1.09
CA PRO A 24 -0.25 4.31 -1.38
C PRO A 24 -0.82 3.63 -0.11
N GLY A 25 -2.04 3.10 -0.23
CA GLY A 25 -2.85 2.65 0.91
C GLY A 25 -3.52 3.76 1.73
N LEU A 26 -3.30 5.05 1.40
CA LEU A 26 -4.00 6.18 2.01
C LEU A 26 -5.04 6.77 1.05
N ALA A 27 -6.23 7.06 1.56
CA ALA A 27 -7.27 7.78 0.86
C ALA A 27 -7.33 9.24 1.38
N TYR A 28 -7.67 10.17 0.49
CA TYR A 28 -7.88 11.55 0.88
C TYR A 28 -9.25 11.70 1.55
N ASP A 29 -9.25 12.00 2.86
CA ASP A 29 -10.46 12.35 3.57
C ASP A 29 -10.83 13.82 3.29
N ARG A 30 -12.03 14.03 2.73
CA ARG A 30 -12.49 15.38 2.36
C ARG A 30 -12.88 16.22 3.58
N GLU A 31 -13.28 15.57 4.67
CA GLU A 31 -13.74 16.25 5.87
C GLU A 31 -12.56 16.87 6.64
N SER A 32 -11.55 16.06 6.95
CA SER A 32 -10.32 16.48 7.63
C SER A 32 -9.28 17.11 6.69
N ARG A 33 -9.44 16.94 5.38
CA ARG A 33 -8.52 17.42 4.32
C ARG A 33 -7.10 16.87 4.45
N VAL A 34 -6.98 15.63 4.92
CA VAL A 34 -5.70 14.92 5.04
C VAL A 34 -5.78 13.53 4.41
N CYS A 35 -4.62 12.98 4.04
CA CYS A 35 -4.51 11.59 3.63
C CYS A 35 -4.59 10.69 4.87
N MET A 36 -5.66 9.93 4.99
CA MET A 36 -5.89 8.96 6.06
C MET A 36 -5.82 7.55 5.50
N TRP A 37 -5.77 6.55 6.37
CA TRP A 37 -5.83 5.17 5.91
C TRP A 37 -7.16 4.90 5.21
N ALA A 38 -7.14 4.17 4.10
CA ALA A 38 -8.33 3.96 3.29
C ALA A 38 -9.48 3.28 4.06
N ASP A 39 -9.18 2.48 5.09
CA ASP A 39 -10.16 1.86 5.99
C ASP A 39 -10.87 2.86 6.92
N GLN A 40 -10.29 4.06 7.09
CA GLN A 40 -10.86 5.14 7.90
C GLN A 40 -11.71 6.11 7.08
N VAL A 41 -11.68 6.00 5.75
CA VAL A 41 -12.42 6.88 4.82
C VAL A 41 -13.64 6.11 4.30
N PRO A 42 -14.86 6.35 4.82
CA PRO A 42 -16.04 5.53 4.54
C PRO A 42 -16.40 5.44 3.05
N GLU A 43 -16.08 6.48 2.28
CA GLU A 43 -16.31 6.57 0.85
C GLU A 43 -15.26 5.87 -0.02
N CYS A 44 -14.20 5.29 0.57
CA CYS A 44 -13.15 4.62 -0.17
C CYS A 44 -12.99 3.14 0.20
N LYS A 45 -12.62 2.32 -0.79
CA LYS A 45 -12.25 0.91 -0.57
C LYS A 45 -10.76 0.73 -0.66
N LEU A 46 -10.19 -0.05 0.26
CA LEU A 46 -8.75 -0.37 0.29
C LEU A 46 -8.24 -0.94 -1.05
N GLU A 47 -9.05 -1.77 -1.72
CA GLU A 47 -8.74 -2.37 -3.02
C GLU A 47 -8.47 -1.31 -4.12
N GLU A 48 -9.11 -0.14 -4.02
CA GLU A 48 -8.93 0.98 -4.96
C GLU A 48 -7.62 1.75 -4.72
N VAL A 49 -6.99 1.56 -3.55
CA VAL A 49 -5.82 2.33 -3.10
C VAL A 49 -4.54 1.48 -2.97
N ALA A 50 -4.69 0.16 -3.03
CA ALA A 50 -3.59 -0.81 -3.00
C ALA A 50 -3.25 -1.34 -4.39
N ASP A 51 -3.52 -0.58 -5.47
CA ASP A 51 -3.31 -0.97 -6.87
C ASP A 51 -3.87 -2.36 -7.22
N GLY A 52 -4.99 -2.73 -6.61
CA GLY A 52 -5.64 -4.04 -6.80
C GLY A 52 -4.98 -5.20 -6.05
N PHE A 53 -3.95 -4.96 -5.24
CA PHE A 53 -3.35 -5.97 -4.37
C PHE A 53 -4.27 -6.30 -3.19
N GLY A 54 -4.79 -7.53 -3.17
CA GLY A 54 -5.59 -8.07 -2.07
C GLY A 54 -4.75 -8.90 -1.13
N CYS A 55 -4.87 -8.65 0.18
CA CYS A 55 -4.23 -9.50 1.17
C CYS A 55 -4.88 -10.89 1.24
N PRO A 56 -4.09 -11.94 1.53
CA PRO A 56 -4.65 -13.22 1.92
C PRO A 56 -5.51 -13.08 3.19
N ALA A 57 -6.55 -13.89 3.30
CA ALA A 57 -7.46 -13.86 4.45
C ALA A 57 -6.70 -14.12 5.76
N ALA A 58 -7.15 -13.47 6.84
CA ALA A 58 -6.55 -13.60 8.16
C ALA A 58 -6.49 -15.08 8.58
N GLY A 59 -5.29 -15.56 8.97
CA GLY A 59 -5.05 -16.95 9.36
C GLY A 59 -4.72 -17.92 8.21
N VAL A 60 -4.72 -17.47 6.95
CA VAL A 60 -4.30 -18.31 5.81
C VAL A 60 -2.77 -18.40 5.69
N VAL A 61 -2.07 -17.30 5.97
CA VAL A 61 -0.59 -17.25 6.04
C VAL A 61 -0.12 -17.55 7.46
N ALA A 62 -0.10 -18.84 7.78
CA ALA A 62 0.19 -19.39 9.11
C ALA A 62 1.65 -19.23 9.59
N ASN A 63 2.57 -18.83 8.71
CA ASN A 63 4.02 -18.83 8.99
C ASN A 63 4.63 -17.43 9.15
N SER A 64 3.81 -16.39 9.12
CA SER A 64 4.28 -15.04 9.43
C SER A 64 4.50 -14.98 10.95
N ALA A 65 5.74 -14.78 11.40
CA ALA A 65 6.15 -14.79 12.81
C ALA A 65 5.53 -13.68 13.69
N GLY A 66 4.42 -13.08 13.24
CA GLY A 66 3.66 -12.03 13.87
C GLY A 66 2.38 -11.81 13.08
N SER A 67 1.46 -11.02 13.63
CA SER A 67 0.14 -10.66 13.10
C SER A 67 0.10 -10.04 11.69
N PHE A 68 1.19 -10.11 10.92
CA PHE A 68 1.38 -9.48 9.63
C PHE A 68 2.20 -10.35 8.67
N SER A 69 1.84 -10.37 7.39
CA SER A 69 2.63 -10.98 6.29
C SER A 69 3.19 -9.90 5.37
N ARG A 70 4.27 -10.19 4.64
CA ARG A 70 4.91 -9.28 3.68
C ARG A 70 4.87 -9.88 2.27
N HIS A 71 4.52 -9.06 1.28
CA HIS A 71 4.33 -9.48 -0.11
C HIS A 71 4.97 -8.47 -1.06
N ALA A 72 5.53 -8.91 -2.18
CA ALA A 72 6.14 -8.01 -3.15
C ALA A 72 5.11 -7.09 -3.83
N HIS A 73 5.54 -5.88 -4.20
CA HIS A 73 4.74 -4.98 -5.02
C HIS A 73 4.86 -5.38 -6.51
N PRO A 74 3.75 -5.40 -7.28
CA PRO A 74 3.76 -5.88 -8.67
C PRO A 74 4.55 -4.99 -9.63
N ASP A 75 4.54 -3.66 -9.41
CA ASP A 75 5.13 -2.69 -10.33
C ASP A 75 6.48 -2.08 -9.87
N ASP A 76 6.93 -2.37 -8.64
CA ASP A 76 8.13 -1.72 -8.08
C ASP A 76 8.87 -2.65 -7.10
N CYS A 77 10.05 -3.10 -7.48
CA CYS A 77 10.88 -4.01 -6.66
C CYS A 77 11.35 -3.40 -5.34
N ARG A 78 11.31 -2.07 -5.19
CA ARG A 78 11.65 -1.39 -3.94
C ARG A 78 10.46 -1.30 -2.98
N LYS A 79 9.27 -1.66 -3.44
CA LYS A 79 8.04 -1.61 -2.65
C LYS A 79 7.54 -3.00 -2.30
N TYR A 80 6.76 -3.06 -1.24
CA TYR A 80 6.12 -4.28 -0.76
C TYR A 80 4.87 -3.95 0.04
N TYR A 81 3.93 -4.89 0.12
CA TYR A 81 2.75 -4.78 0.94
C TYR A 81 2.92 -5.54 2.26
N ILE A 82 2.55 -4.89 3.36
CA ILE A 82 2.34 -5.53 4.65
C ILE A 82 0.86 -5.78 4.81
N CYS A 83 0.50 -7.04 4.98
CA CYS A 83 -0.87 -7.49 5.23
C CYS A 83 -1.09 -7.73 6.71
N MET A 84 -1.91 -6.90 7.35
CA MET A 84 -2.34 -7.05 8.74
C MET A 84 -3.85 -7.31 8.79
N GLU A 85 -4.25 -8.48 9.29
CA GLU A 85 -5.66 -8.88 9.40
C GLU A 85 -6.48 -8.71 8.10
N GLY A 86 -5.85 -8.96 6.94
CA GLY A 86 -6.48 -8.79 5.63
C GLY A 86 -6.42 -7.37 5.05
N THR A 87 -5.81 -6.41 5.77
CA THR A 87 -5.60 -5.05 5.30
C THR A 87 -4.20 -4.90 4.69
N ALA A 88 -4.13 -4.58 3.40
CA ALA A 88 -2.89 -4.28 2.68
C ALA A 88 -2.40 -2.87 2.99
N ARG A 89 -1.11 -2.73 3.30
CA ARG A 89 -0.45 -1.44 3.45
C ARG A 89 0.84 -1.44 2.67
N GLU A 90 1.00 -0.48 1.77
CA GLU A 90 2.25 -0.36 1.01
C GLU A 90 3.36 0.23 1.89
N TYR A 91 4.55 -0.33 1.74
CA TYR A 91 5.79 0.16 2.32
C TYR A 91 6.90 0.15 1.27
N GLY A 92 7.88 1.03 1.45
CA GLY A 92 9.11 1.05 0.67
C GLY A 92 10.28 0.53 1.48
N CYS A 93 11.16 -0.21 0.83
CA CYS A 93 12.47 -0.53 1.39
C CYS A 93 13.32 0.74 1.51
N PRO A 94 14.25 0.78 2.49
CA PRO A 94 15.23 1.85 2.62
C PRO A 94 15.93 2.17 1.29
N ILE A 95 16.44 3.40 1.16
CA ILE A 95 17.19 3.79 -0.03
C ILE A 95 18.40 2.87 -0.17
N GLY A 96 18.56 2.28 -1.34
CA GLY A 96 19.64 1.35 -1.66
C GLY A 96 19.25 -0.12 -1.58
N THR A 97 18.10 -0.48 -0.98
CA THR A 97 17.64 -1.87 -0.86
C THR A 97 16.35 -2.12 -1.64
N VAL A 98 16.08 -3.39 -1.92
CA VAL A 98 14.92 -3.90 -2.64
C VAL A 98 14.28 -5.04 -1.87
N PHE A 99 13.01 -5.32 -2.12
CA PHE A 99 12.28 -6.35 -1.38
C PHE A 99 12.61 -7.75 -1.94
N LYS A 100 13.23 -8.57 -1.10
CA LYS A 100 13.46 -10.00 -1.34
C LYS A 100 12.24 -10.80 -0.91
N ILE A 101 11.70 -11.58 -1.82
CA ILE A 101 10.64 -12.55 -1.53
C ILE A 101 11.27 -13.73 -0.78
N GLY A 102 10.74 -14.07 0.40
CA GLY A 102 11.22 -15.19 1.18
C GLY A 102 10.73 -16.54 0.64
N ASP A 103 11.28 -17.63 1.18
CA ASP A 103 10.96 -18.99 0.73
C ASP A 103 9.52 -19.44 1.01
N ALA A 104 8.81 -18.72 1.89
CA ALA A 104 7.41 -19.00 2.23
C ALA A 104 6.50 -17.82 1.88
N ASP A 105 5.26 -18.12 1.48
CA ASP A 105 4.25 -17.12 1.19
C ASP A 105 4.03 -16.17 2.38
N GLY A 106 4.05 -14.87 2.12
CA GLY A 106 3.92 -13.85 3.15
C GLY A 106 5.22 -13.58 3.93
N THR A 107 6.36 -14.10 3.47
CA THR A 107 7.68 -13.79 4.03
C THR A 107 8.53 -13.01 3.03
N GLY A 108 9.41 -12.16 3.57
CA GLY A 108 10.33 -11.36 2.79
C GLY A 108 10.92 -10.22 3.61
N ASN A 109 12.01 -9.65 3.11
CA ASN A 109 12.75 -8.60 3.77
C ASN A 109 13.43 -7.69 2.74
N CYS A 110 13.78 -6.49 3.16
CA CYS A 110 14.60 -5.61 2.34
C CYS A 110 16.04 -6.09 2.39
N GLU A 111 16.65 -6.26 1.22
CA GLU A 111 18.03 -6.72 1.05
C GLU A 111 18.71 -5.89 -0.06
N ASP A 112 20.03 -6.01 -0.18
CA ASP A 112 20.75 -5.35 -1.26
C ASP A 112 20.34 -5.90 -2.64
N PRO A 113 20.29 -5.06 -3.69
CA PRO A 113 19.84 -5.46 -5.03
C PRO A 113 20.64 -6.58 -5.68
N GLU A 114 21.85 -6.84 -5.21
CA GLU A 114 22.70 -7.95 -5.66
C GLU A 114 22.33 -9.31 -5.03
N ASP A 115 21.57 -9.29 -3.93
CA ASP A 115 21.24 -10.46 -3.11
C ASP A 115 19.77 -10.89 -3.21
N VAL A 116 18.99 -10.31 -4.14
CA VAL A 116 17.56 -10.59 -4.36
C VAL A 116 17.24 -11.44 -5.58
#